data_AF-A0A4R9LU50-F1
#
_entry.id   AF-A0A4R9LU50-F1
#
_cell.length_a   1.000
_cell.length_b   1.000
_cell.length_c   1.000
_cell.angle_alpha   90.00
_cell.angle_beta   90.00
_cell.angle_gamma   90.00
#
_symmetry.space_group_name_H-M   'P 1'
#
loop_
_entity.id
_entity.type
_entity.pdbx_description
1 polymer ?
#
loop_
_entity_poly.entity_id
_entity_poly.type
_entity_poly.pdbx_seq_one_letter_code
_entity_poly.pdbx_strand_id
1 'polypeptide(L)'
;MAFTDYIKIGFKKPNLSPDEIEKENKKNRLEESFEKIYSRLESIEILNSNEKFEDSSILSGSLALDTINLSLDFFGKPKAKTGADWKSEISKLGNDKLTSIYESYPNVLNLSASVSLKEEDLEKLETELSNLISELNSHFKQIKKSDLYTTLTQYKNRILVQTVAVVLILMATVGSYTYQKITRPDMKQTDIQVYFLSEKNPSPVDEALATAPIDLTKKGEWVVYKFPTSANQELNGIRIDPIQQKKMRYSVDTLRVLNSKGSVLFERDFRLDETLLPKDKDKFGQISDMKTGGKAKAGSPIEMESTGNDPYFIVYFSKVKDASSVELKMRHLEAHKKFTN
;
A
#
# COMPACT_ATOMS: atom_id res chain seq x y z
N MET A 1 22.47 -7.76 24.35
CA MET A 1 23.05 -7.40 23.04
C MET A 1 22.76 -5.93 22.82
N ALA A 2 23.74 -5.12 22.41
CA ALA A 2 23.52 -3.70 22.20
C ALA A 2 22.79 -3.45 20.87
N PHE A 3 21.99 -2.39 20.77
CA PHE A 3 21.29 -2.03 19.53
C PHE A 3 22.26 -1.90 18.33
N THR A 4 23.48 -1.44 18.59
CA THR A 4 24.56 -1.33 17.59
C THR A 4 24.96 -2.65 16.95
N ASP A 5 24.77 -3.77 17.64
CA ASP A 5 25.12 -5.10 17.12
C ASP A 5 24.15 -5.57 16.02
N TYR A 6 22.90 -5.11 16.09
CA TYR A 6 21.90 -5.34 15.04
C TYR A 6 22.18 -4.56 13.76
N ILE A 7 23.00 -3.50 13.81
CA ILE A 7 23.30 -2.64 12.64
C ILE A 7 24.54 -3.12 11.88
N LYS A 8 25.50 -3.76 12.56
CA LYS A 8 26.69 -4.32 11.89
C LYS A 8 26.25 -5.37 10.85
N ILE A 9 26.64 -5.19 9.60
CA ILE A 9 26.29 -6.14 8.53
C ILE A 9 27.33 -7.26 8.54
N GLY A 10 26.89 -8.48 8.83
CA GLY A 10 27.73 -9.67 8.78
C GLY A 10 26.90 -10.87 8.36
N PHE A 11 27.07 -11.30 7.10
CA PHE A 11 26.33 -12.41 6.48
C PHE A 11 26.98 -13.78 6.69
N LYS A 12 28.06 -13.84 7.48
CA LYS A 12 28.72 -15.11 7.75
C LYS A 12 27.98 -15.81 8.90
N LYS A 13 27.47 -17.01 8.61
CA LYS A 13 26.91 -17.90 9.64
C LYS A 13 27.97 -18.12 10.73
N PRO A 14 27.62 -18.03 12.02
CA PRO A 14 28.58 -18.27 13.10
C PRO A 14 29.03 -19.73 13.12
N ASN A 15 30.27 -19.96 13.53
CA ASN A 15 30.76 -21.30 13.86
C ASN A 15 30.20 -21.69 15.23
N LEU A 16 29.58 -22.86 15.33
CA LEU A 16 28.97 -23.35 16.56
C LEU A 16 29.96 -24.21 17.35
N SER A 17 29.96 -24.05 18.68
CA SER A 17 30.66 -24.99 19.55
C SER A 17 29.96 -26.37 19.57
N PRO A 18 30.65 -27.46 20.01
CA PRO A 18 30.01 -28.76 20.16
C PRO A 18 28.72 -28.74 21.00
N ASP A 19 28.72 -27.98 22.10
CA ASP A 19 27.55 -27.81 22.97
C ASP A 19 26.40 -27.10 22.24
N GLU A 20 26.70 -26.08 21.43
CA GLU A 20 25.70 -25.39 20.63
C GLU A 20 25.13 -26.28 19.52
N ILE A 21 25.94 -27.16 18.94
CA ILE A 21 25.48 -28.17 17.97
C ILE A 21 24.49 -29.13 18.64
N GLU A 22 24.77 -29.59 19.87
CA GLU A 22 23.84 -30.43 20.61
C GLU A 22 22.51 -29.70 20.89
N LYS A 23 22.57 -28.42 21.29
CA LYS A 23 21.38 -27.59 21.50
C LYS A 23 20.55 -27.43 20.22
N GLU A 24 21.19 -27.17 19.08
CA GLU A 24 20.48 -27.08 17.79
C GLU A 24 19.88 -28.44 17.37
N ASN A 25 20.59 -29.54 17.61
CA ASN A 25 20.04 -30.87 17.35
C ASN A 25 18.80 -31.15 18.21
N LYS A 26 18.80 -30.76 19.49
CA LYS A 26 17.61 -30.83 20.36
C LYS A 26 16.46 -29.96 19.83
N LYS A 27 16.75 -28.75 19.33
CA LYS A 27 15.72 -27.90 18.71
C LYS A 27 15.10 -28.55 17.48
N ASN A 28 15.92 -29.09 16.59
CA ASN A 28 15.46 -29.73 15.35
C ASN A 28 14.59 -30.96 15.68
N ARG A 29 15.03 -31.82 16.61
CA ARG A 29 14.23 -32.97 17.07
C ARG A 29 12.89 -32.55 17.68
N LEU A 30 12.87 -31.49 18.48
CA LEU A 30 11.62 -30.92 19.00
C LEU A 30 10.71 -30.45 17.86
N GLU A 31 11.25 -29.78 16.84
CA GLU A 31 10.47 -29.29 15.68
C GLU A 31 9.88 -30.44 14.89
N GLU A 32 10.68 -31.45 14.55
CA GLU A 32 10.22 -32.65 13.85
C GLU A 32 9.15 -33.42 14.65
N SER A 33 9.31 -33.53 15.97
CA SER A 33 8.32 -34.19 16.83
C SER A 33 7.02 -33.39 16.92
N PHE A 34 7.10 -32.06 17.05
CA PHE A 34 5.91 -31.21 17.03
C PHE A 34 5.19 -31.24 15.68
N GLU A 35 5.91 -31.26 14.56
CA GLU A 35 5.32 -31.38 13.23
C GLU A 35 4.51 -32.67 13.08
N LYS A 36 5.03 -33.80 13.58
CA LYS A 36 4.29 -35.08 13.61
C LYS A 36 3.06 -35.03 14.51
N ILE A 37 3.19 -34.41 15.68
CA ILE A 37 2.08 -34.23 16.63
C ILE A 37 0.97 -33.38 16.01
N TYR A 38 1.31 -32.24 15.40
CA TYR A 38 0.34 -31.36 14.73
C TYR A 38 -0.32 -32.05 13.54
N SER A 39 0.43 -32.73 12.69
CA SER A 39 -0.12 -33.48 11.56
C SER A 39 -1.09 -34.58 12.01
N ARG A 40 -0.79 -35.27 13.12
CA ARG A 40 -1.71 -36.28 13.67
C ARG A 40 -2.95 -35.66 14.31
N LEU A 41 -2.81 -34.52 15.01
CA LEU A 41 -3.96 -33.77 15.52
C LEU A 41 -4.90 -33.33 14.38
N GLU A 42 -4.35 -32.76 13.31
CA GLU A 42 -5.14 -32.40 12.11
C GLU A 42 -5.84 -33.62 11.50
N SER A 43 -5.17 -34.77 11.49
CA SER A 43 -5.79 -36.02 11.02
C SER A 43 -6.96 -36.47 11.89
N ILE A 44 -6.86 -36.30 13.21
CA ILE A 44 -7.93 -36.60 14.17
C ILE A 44 -9.12 -35.65 13.96
N GLU A 45 -8.87 -34.35 13.85
CA GLU A 45 -9.89 -33.34 13.56
C GLU A 45 -10.66 -33.68 12.28
N ILE A 46 -9.94 -34.08 11.22
CA ILE A 46 -10.54 -34.53 9.96
C ILE A 46 -11.36 -35.80 10.16
N LEU A 47 -10.88 -36.80 10.89
CA LEU A 47 -11.63 -38.04 11.11
C LEU A 47 -12.90 -37.82 11.94
N ASN A 48 -12.84 -37.00 12.98
CA ASN A 48 -14.00 -36.64 13.79
C ASN A 48 -15.03 -35.87 12.96
N SER A 49 -14.59 -34.91 12.12
CA SER A 49 -15.49 -34.18 11.23
C SER A 49 -16.21 -35.05 10.18
N ASN A 50 -15.67 -36.24 9.90
CA ASN A 50 -16.24 -37.21 8.97
C ASN A 50 -16.87 -38.42 9.67
N GLU A 51 -17.15 -38.33 10.97
CA GLU A 51 -17.79 -39.38 11.78
C GLU A 51 -17.03 -40.72 11.81
N LYS A 52 -15.71 -40.69 11.54
CA LYS A 52 -14.81 -41.87 11.59
C LYS A 52 -14.22 -42.06 12.98
N PHE A 53 -15.10 -42.24 13.96
CA PHE A 53 -14.76 -42.21 15.38
C PHE A 53 -13.82 -43.33 15.83
N GLU A 54 -13.92 -44.53 15.24
CA GLU A 54 -13.05 -45.65 15.59
C GLU A 54 -11.58 -45.38 15.21
N ASP A 55 -11.36 -44.90 13.98
CA ASP A 55 -10.03 -44.51 13.49
C ASP A 55 -9.47 -43.33 14.31
N SER A 56 -10.33 -42.34 14.61
CA SER A 56 -9.97 -41.18 15.43
C SER A 56 -9.56 -41.57 16.84
N SER A 57 -10.26 -42.53 17.44
CA SER A 57 -9.95 -43.04 18.78
C SER A 57 -8.55 -43.68 18.85
N ILE A 58 -8.21 -44.48 17.84
CA ILE A 58 -6.87 -45.10 17.71
C ILE A 58 -5.79 -44.03 17.53
N LEU A 59 -6.03 -43.03 16.67
CA LEU A 59 -5.08 -41.95 16.45
C LEU A 59 -4.93 -41.04 17.69
N SER A 60 -5.99 -40.82 18.46
CA SER A 60 -5.97 -40.03 19.69
C SER A 60 -5.09 -40.68 20.75
N GLY A 61 -5.18 -42.01 20.94
CA GLY A 61 -4.26 -42.74 21.82
C GLY A 61 -2.81 -42.69 21.32
N SER A 62 -2.61 -42.73 20.00
CA SER A 62 -1.28 -42.58 19.40
C SER A 62 -0.73 -41.16 19.59
N LEU A 63 -1.58 -40.13 19.49
CA LEU A 63 -1.20 -38.74 19.71
C LEU A 63 -0.81 -38.48 21.16
N ALA A 64 -1.59 -38.99 22.12
CA ALA A 64 -1.24 -38.96 23.54
C ALA A 64 0.16 -39.54 23.78
N LEU A 65 0.43 -40.73 23.24
CA LEU A 65 1.74 -41.38 23.34
C LEU A 65 2.86 -40.55 22.70
N ASP A 66 2.63 -39.93 21.55
CA ASP A 66 3.59 -39.04 20.89
C ASP A 66 3.92 -37.83 21.75
N THR A 67 2.92 -37.20 22.39
CA THR A 67 3.17 -36.07 23.29
C THR A 67 4.01 -36.49 24.51
N ILE A 68 3.74 -37.65 25.11
CA ILE A 68 4.54 -38.18 26.23
C ILE A 68 5.97 -38.47 25.78
N ASN A 69 6.13 -39.11 24.63
CA ASN A 69 7.44 -39.45 24.07
C ASN A 69 8.24 -38.23 23.64
N LEU A 70 7.61 -37.14 23.20
CA LEU A 70 8.26 -35.85 22.98
C LEU A 70 8.98 -35.39 24.25
N SER A 71 8.28 -35.43 25.38
CA SER A 71 8.81 -35.00 26.67
C SER A 71 9.92 -35.93 27.18
N LEU A 72 9.72 -37.25 27.09
CA LEU A 72 10.73 -38.24 27.47
C LEU A 72 12.01 -38.10 26.64
N ASP A 73 11.88 -38.00 25.31
CA ASP A 73 13.02 -37.85 24.40
C ASP A 73 13.81 -36.56 24.68
N PHE A 74 13.10 -35.45 24.97
CA PHE A 74 13.74 -34.19 25.30
C PHE A 74 14.66 -34.28 26.52
N PHE A 75 14.24 -35.00 27.56
CA PHE A 75 15.02 -35.23 28.78
C PHE A 75 15.95 -36.46 28.69
N GLY A 76 16.11 -37.05 27.51
CA GLY A 76 16.98 -38.21 27.29
C GLY A 76 16.51 -39.49 28.00
N LYS A 77 15.21 -39.61 28.27
CA LYS A 77 14.59 -40.79 28.88
C LYS A 77 14.15 -41.78 27.79
N PRO A 78 14.09 -43.09 28.09
CA PRO A 78 13.54 -44.08 27.18
C PRO A 78 12.09 -43.76 26.80
N LYS A 79 11.71 -44.07 25.55
CA LYS A 79 10.33 -43.89 25.08
C LYS A 79 9.38 -44.83 25.84
N ALA A 80 8.22 -44.30 26.21
CA ALA A 80 7.11 -45.07 26.74
C ALA A 80 6.51 -45.97 25.65
N LYS A 81 5.94 -47.10 26.09
CA LYS A 81 5.19 -48.04 25.24
C LYS A 81 3.69 -47.83 25.43
N THR A 82 2.91 -48.26 24.44
CA THR A 82 1.45 -48.36 24.57
C THR A 82 1.11 -49.24 25.77
N GLY A 83 0.20 -48.77 26.64
CA GLY A 83 -0.21 -49.49 27.85
C GLY A 83 0.77 -49.43 29.03
N ALA A 84 1.84 -48.64 28.94
CA ALA A 84 2.64 -48.27 30.10
C ALA A 84 1.87 -47.30 31.02
N ASP A 85 2.26 -47.24 32.29
CA ASP A 85 1.77 -46.22 33.21
C ASP A 85 2.41 -44.86 32.86
N TRP A 86 1.73 -44.12 31.98
CA TRP A 86 2.19 -42.83 31.47
C TRP A 86 2.33 -41.78 32.56
N LYS A 87 1.49 -41.84 33.60
CA LYS A 87 1.62 -40.96 34.76
C LYS A 87 2.95 -41.18 35.47
N SER A 88 3.31 -42.44 35.72
CA SER A 88 4.60 -42.82 36.31
C SER A 88 5.78 -42.40 35.43
N GLU A 89 5.70 -42.57 34.10
CA GLU A 89 6.76 -42.16 33.18
C GLU A 89 6.99 -40.64 33.17
N ILE A 90 5.90 -39.84 33.19
CA ILE A 90 6.00 -38.38 33.27
C ILE A 90 6.57 -37.92 34.63
N SER A 91 6.21 -38.55 35.74
CA SER A 91 6.78 -38.21 37.05
C SER A 91 8.30 -38.47 37.13
N LYS A 92 8.83 -39.42 36.36
CA LYS A 92 10.27 -39.73 36.30
C LYS A 92 11.11 -38.69 35.53
N LEU A 93 10.47 -37.70 34.90
CA LEU A 93 11.17 -36.63 34.19
C LEU A 93 11.97 -35.72 35.12
N GLY A 94 11.53 -35.54 36.37
CA GLY A 94 12.15 -34.61 37.32
C GLY A 94 11.97 -33.14 36.93
N ASN A 95 10.87 -32.81 36.24
CA ASN A 95 10.52 -31.44 35.86
C ASN A 95 9.10 -31.09 36.32
N ASP A 96 8.99 -30.41 37.46
CA ASP A 96 7.71 -30.11 38.12
C ASP A 96 6.74 -29.35 37.22
N LYS A 97 7.25 -28.41 36.41
CA LYS A 97 6.41 -27.60 35.51
C LYS A 97 5.79 -28.46 34.43
N LEU A 98 6.56 -29.36 33.83
CA LEU A 98 6.09 -30.22 32.76
C LEU A 98 5.18 -31.33 33.30
N THR A 99 5.50 -31.90 34.47
CA THR A 99 4.60 -32.81 35.20
C THR A 99 3.25 -32.14 35.50
N SER A 100 3.26 -30.90 35.99
CA SER A 100 2.03 -30.13 36.26
C SER A 100 1.20 -29.85 35.00
N ILE A 101 1.84 -29.64 33.83
CA ILE A 101 1.13 -29.51 32.55
C ILE A 101 0.33 -30.80 32.30
N TYR A 102 0.98 -31.98 32.32
CA TYR A 102 0.28 -33.24 32.07
C TYR A 102 -0.79 -33.57 33.12
N GLU A 103 -0.56 -33.24 34.40
CA GLU A 103 -1.55 -33.48 35.47
C GLU A 103 -2.85 -32.69 35.28
N SER A 104 -2.81 -31.60 34.50
CA SER A 104 -3.99 -30.82 34.12
C SER A 104 -4.86 -31.52 33.07
N TYR A 105 -4.35 -32.60 32.44
CA TYR A 105 -5.01 -33.36 31.38
C TYR A 105 -5.13 -34.85 31.76
N PRO A 106 -5.94 -35.20 32.77
CA PRO A 106 -6.00 -36.54 33.33
C PRO A 106 -6.54 -37.59 32.35
N ASN A 107 -7.39 -37.23 31.38
CA ASN A 107 -7.91 -38.21 30.43
C ASN A 107 -6.81 -38.67 29.45
N VAL A 108 -5.87 -37.77 29.12
CA VAL A 108 -4.67 -38.11 28.34
C VAL A 108 -3.75 -39.04 29.12
N LEU A 109 -3.54 -38.80 30.43
CA LEU A 109 -2.66 -39.65 31.26
C LEU A 109 -3.25 -41.03 31.58
N ASN A 110 -4.57 -41.12 31.71
CA ASN A 110 -5.26 -42.36 32.08
C ASN A 110 -5.68 -43.22 30.88
N LEU A 111 -5.26 -42.86 29.66
CA LEU A 111 -5.61 -43.56 28.43
C LEU A 111 -4.96 -44.94 28.40
N SER A 112 -5.69 -45.96 28.85
CA SER A 112 -5.22 -47.34 28.88
C SER A 112 -5.53 -48.07 27.56
N ALA A 113 -4.53 -48.13 26.69
CA ALA A 113 -4.24 -49.09 25.60
C ALA A 113 -5.32 -49.64 24.63
N SER A 114 -6.62 -49.49 24.84
CA SER A 114 -7.68 -49.88 23.90
C SER A 114 -9.01 -49.34 24.39
N VAL A 115 -9.36 -48.12 24.01
CA VAL A 115 -10.67 -47.57 24.35
C VAL A 115 -11.38 -47.27 23.06
N SER A 116 -12.41 -48.04 22.74
CA SER A 116 -13.46 -47.55 21.85
C SER A 116 -14.20 -46.48 22.66
N LEU A 117 -13.80 -45.23 22.47
CA LEU A 117 -14.41 -44.09 23.14
C LEU A 117 -15.74 -43.75 22.45
N LYS A 118 -16.72 -43.29 23.23
CA LYS A 118 -17.94 -42.71 22.66
C LYS A 118 -17.61 -41.35 22.04
N GLU A 119 -18.44 -40.90 21.11
CA GLU A 119 -18.31 -39.61 20.40
C GLU A 119 -18.07 -38.42 21.34
N GLU A 120 -18.92 -38.24 22.36
CA GLU A 120 -18.79 -37.15 23.34
C GLU A 120 -17.46 -37.19 24.12
N ASP A 121 -16.93 -38.39 24.37
CA ASP A 121 -15.63 -38.58 25.05
C ASP A 121 -14.45 -38.31 24.09
N LEU A 122 -14.64 -38.51 22.78
CA LEU A 122 -13.64 -38.25 21.75
C LEU A 122 -13.46 -36.75 21.49
N GLU A 123 -14.53 -35.98 21.37
CA GLU A 123 -14.44 -34.52 21.19
C GLU A 123 -13.76 -33.85 22.38
N LYS A 124 -14.08 -34.32 23.59
CA LYS A 124 -13.45 -33.86 24.82
C LYS A 124 -11.96 -34.21 24.86
N LEU A 125 -11.59 -35.44 24.48
CA LEU A 125 -10.21 -35.88 24.40
C LEU A 125 -9.41 -35.10 23.35
N GLU A 126 -9.99 -34.86 22.18
CA GLU A 126 -9.39 -34.01 21.13
C GLU A 126 -9.09 -32.62 21.67
N THR A 127 -10.05 -32.01 22.35
CA THR A 127 -9.89 -30.70 22.98
C THR A 127 -8.75 -30.71 24.02
N GLU A 128 -8.69 -31.74 24.88
CA GLU A 128 -7.61 -31.89 25.85
C GLU A 128 -6.24 -32.08 25.19
N LEU A 129 -6.15 -32.89 24.14
CA LEU A 129 -4.92 -33.10 23.37
C LEU A 129 -4.46 -31.82 22.69
N SER A 130 -5.37 -31.08 22.05
CA SER A 130 -5.08 -29.81 21.40
C SER A 130 -4.55 -28.78 22.41
N ASN A 131 -5.20 -28.66 23.57
CA ASN A 131 -4.76 -27.77 24.65
C ASN A 131 -3.40 -28.18 25.24
N LEU A 132 -3.21 -29.47 25.53
CA LEU A 132 -1.93 -30.01 25.98
C LEU A 132 -0.80 -29.71 25.00
N ILE A 133 -1.02 -29.94 23.70
CA ILE A 133 -0.04 -29.66 22.64
C ILE A 133 0.30 -28.17 22.61
N SER A 134 -0.69 -27.30 22.74
CA SER A 134 -0.50 -25.84 22.81
C SER A 134 0.36 -25.43 24.01
N GLU A 135 0.07 -25.97 25.19
CA GLU A 135 0.83 -25.71 26.42
C GLU A 135 2.27 -26.24 26.34
N LEU A 136 2.46 -27.47 25.85
CA LEU A 136 3.78 -28.05 25.62
C LEU A 136 4.57 -27.20 24.63
N ASN A 137 3.96 -26.76 23.53
CA ASN A 137 4.62 -25.89 22.55
C ASN A 137 5.02 -24.55 23.19
N SER A 138 4.17 -23.96 24.02
CA SER A 138 4.49 -22.74 24.76
C SER A 138 5.68 -22.95 25.72
N HIS A 139 5.67 -24.05 26.48
CA HIS A 139 6.74 -24.43 27.39
C HIS A 139 8.07 -24.63 26.65
N PHE A 140 8.09 -25.43 25.59
CA PHE A 140 9.31 -25.67 24.81
C PHE A 140 9.76 -24.44 24.03
N LYS A 141 8.86 -23.55 23.60
CA LYS A 141 9.23 -22.23 23.04
C LYS A 141 9.99 -21.37 24.05
N GLN A 142 9.62 -21.42 25.34
CA GLN A 142 10.36 -20.72 26.39
C GLN A 142 11.76 -21.32 26.55
N ILE A 143 11.86 -22.66 26.65
CA ILE A 143 13.16 -23.36 26.72
C ILE A 143 14.05 -23.07 25.51
N LYS A 144 13.47 -23.01 24.29
CA LYS A 144 14.20 -22.65 23.07
C LYS A 144 14.80 -21.23 23.14
N LYS A 145 14.12 -20.31 23.82
CA LYS A 145 14.54 -18.91 23.98
C LYS A 145 15.51 -18.71 25.14
N SER A 146 15.51 -19.59 26.14
CA SER A 146 16.45 -19.56 27.26
C SER A 146 17.59 -20.58 27.07
N ASP A 147 17.36 -21.83 27.39
CA ASP A 147 18.41 -22.82 27.68
C ASP A 147 19.07 -23.34 26.40
N LEU A 148 18.26 -23.47 25.34
CA LEU A 148 18.75 -23.86 24.03
C LEU A 148 19.20 -22.65 23.20
N TYR A 149 19.24 -21.44 23.75
CA TYR A 149 19.66 -20.27 22.98
C TYR A 149 21.12 -20.40 22.51
N THR A 150 21.37 -20.06 21.25
CA THR A 150 22.68 -20.21 20.58
C THR A 150 23.05 -18.96 19.80
N THR A 151 24.33 -18.86 19.41
CA THR A 151 24.83 -17.85 18.46
C THR A 151 24.14 -17.92 17.10
N LEU A 152 23.71 -19.10 16.65
CA LEU A 152 22.90 -19.22 15.43
C LEU A 152 21.52 -18.56 15.59
N THR A 153 20.90 -18.70 16.77
CA THR A 153 19.61 -18.04 17.07
C THR A 153 19.76 -16.53 17.05
N GLN A 154 20.83 -16.00 17.66
CA GLN A 154 21.18 -14.58 17.58
C GLN A 154 21.33 -14.11 16.14
N TYR A 155 22.08 -14.86 15.33
CA TYR A 155 22.33 -14.56 13.93
C TYR A 155 21.04 -14.52 13.09
N LYS A 156 20.16 -15.52 13.24
CA LYS A 156 18.85 -15.58 12.56
C LYS A 156 17.99 -14.37 12.94
N ASN A 157 17.89 -14.04 14.22
CA ASN A 157 17.13 -12.89 14.70
C ASN A 157 17.70 -11.56 14.16
N ARG A 158 19.02 -11.43 14.12
CA ARG A 158 19.69 -10.26 13.56
C ARG A 158 19.37 -10.07 12.08
N ILE A 159 19.48 -11.12 11.27
CA ILE A 159 19.11 -11.07 9.85
C ILE A 159 17.65 -10.67 9.69
N LEU A 160 16.74 -11.26 10.46
CA LEU A 160 15.33 -10.94 10.39
C LEU A 160 15.09 -9.43 10.62
N VAL A 161 15.67 -8.87 11.68
CA VAL A 161 15.56 -7.44 12.00
C VAL A 161 16.16 -6.57 10.89
N GLN A 162 17.33 -6.94 10.37
CA GLN A 162 17.99 -6.23 9.27
C GLN A 162 17.14 -6.24 7.99
N THR A 163 16.59 -7.40 7.63
CA THR A 163 15.71 -7.54 6.46
C THR A 163 14.45 -6.70 6.62
N VAL A 164 13.79 -6.74 7.78
CA VAL A 164 12.60 -5.91 8.05
C VAL A 164 12.94 -4.42 7.94
N ALA A 165 14.07 -3.98 8.49
CA ALA A 165 14.51 -2.58 8.39
C ALA A 165 14.74 -2.14 6.94
N VAL A 166 15.42 -2.97 6.14
CA VAL A 166 15.65 -2.69 4.70
C VAL A 166 14.32 -2.58 3.95
N VAL A 167 13.39 -3.50 4.19
CA VAL A 167 12.05 -3.49 3.56
C VAL A 167 11.28 -2.23 3.93
N LEU A 168 11.31 -1.80 5.20
CA LEU A 168 10.66 -0.56 5.65
C LEU A 168 11.26 0.68 4.99
N ILE A 169 12.59 0.76 4.89
CA ILE A 169 13.28 1.88 4.21
C ILE A 169 12.91 1.92 2.73
N LEU A 170 12.87 0.76 2.07
CA LEU A 170 12.47 0.65 0.67
C LEU A 170 11.03 1.13 0.47
N MET A 171 10.08 0.66 1.30
CA MET A 171 8.68 1.08 1.23
C MET A 171 8.52 2.58 1.49
N ALA A 172 9.22 3.13 2.47
CA ALA A 172 9.19 4.56 2.76
C ALA A 172 9.74 5.39 1.58
N THR A 173 10.81 4.92 0.93
CA THR A 173 11.42 5.58 -0.22
C THR A 173 10.50 5.57 -1.44
N VAL A 174 9.97 4.41 -1.80
CA VAL A 174 9.03 4.25 -2.93
C VAL A 174 7.74 5.03 -2.67
N GLY A 175 7.20 4.93 -1.45
CA GLY A 175 6.02 5.66 -1.03
C GLY A 175 6.22 7.18 -1.11
N SER A 176 7.36 7.68 -0.62
CA SER A 176 7.71 9.11 -0.69
C SER A 176 7.84 9.59 -2.14
N TYR A 177 8.52 8.82 -2.99
CA TYR A 177 8.67 9.16 -4.41
C TYR A 177 7.31 9.20 -5.12
N THR A 178 6.47 8.19 -4.90
CA THR A 178 5.12 8.10 -5.50
C THR A 178 4.24 9.24 -5.02
N TYR A 179 4.25 9.53 -3.72
CA TYR A 179 3.53 10.66 -3.14
C TYR A 179 3.97 12.00 -3.75
N GLN A 180 5.27 12.21 -3.93
CA GLN A 180 5.79 13.40 -4.60
C GLN A 180 5.29 13.50 -6.05
N LYS A 181 5.32 12.42 -6.82
CA LYS A 181 4.84 12.43 -8.22
C LYS A 181 3.34 12.72 -8.34
N ILE A 182 2.52 12.28 -7.38
CA ILE A 182 1.07 12.56 -7.34
C ILE A 182 0.79 13.98 -6.84
N THR A 183 1.54 14.45 -5.84
CA THR A 183 1.30 15.75 -5.22
C THR A 183 1.89 16.91 -6.01
N ARG A 184 3.03 16.67 -6.68
CA ARG A 184 3.81 17.64 -7.44
C ARG A 184 4.17 17.04 -8.81
N PRO A 185 3.17 16.80 -9.68
CA PRO A 185 3.45 16.24 -11.00
C PRO A 185 4.26 17.23 -11.85
N ASP A 186 5.17 16.70 -12.65
CA ASP A 186 5.87 17.45 -13.69
C ASP A 186 4.92 17.71 -14.86
N MET A 187 5.06 18.85 -15.53
CA MET A 187 4.26 19.16 -16.72
C MET A 187 4.69 18.25 -17.88
N LYS A 188 3.70 17.51 -18.41
CA LYS A 188 3.84 16.63 -19.58
C LYS A 188 3.49 17.40 -20.85
N GLN A 189 3.79 16.82 -22.01
CA GLN A 189 3.34 17.37 -23.29
C GLN A 189 1.81 17.28 -23.34
N THR A 190 1.16 18.43 -23.45
CA THR A 190 -0.30 18.58 -23.60
C THR A 190 -0.58 19.75 -24.54
N ASP A 191 -1.84 19.89 -24.94
CA ASP A 191 -2.29 20.98 -25.79
C ASP A 191 -3.15 21.97 -25.01
N ILE A 192 -3.18 23.21 -25.50
CA ILE A 192 -4.24 24.17 -25.21
C ILE A 192 -5.36 23.89 -26.19
N GLN A 193 -6.59 23.87 -25.71
CA GLN A 193 -7.77 23.68 -26.54
C GLN A 193 -8.67 24.91 -26.49
N VAL A 194 -9.24 25.26 -27.64
CA VAL A 194 -10.12 26.40 -27.79
C VAL A 194 -11.35 25.96 -28.56
N TYR A 195 -12.53 26.16 -27.97
CA TYR A 195 -13.80 25.94 -28.64
C TYR A 195 -14.43 27.29 -29.01
N PHE A 196 -14.71 27.45 -30.29
CA PHE A 196 -15.32 28.66 -30.84
C PHE A 196 -16.84 28.64 -30.66
N LEU A 197 -17.39 29.60 -29.90
CA LEU A 197 -18.82 29.68 -29.61
C LEU A 197 -19.49 30.72 -30.52
N SER A 198 -20.72 30.40 -30.94
CA SER A 198 -21.54 31.26 -31.78
C SER A 198 -23.02 31.16 -31.38
N GLU A 199 -23.88 32.00 -31.97
CA GLU A 199 -25.34 31.86 -31.78
C GLU A 199 -25.87 30.51 -32.27
N LYS A 200 -25.25 29.95 -33.32
CA LYS A 200 -25.64 28.65 -33.89
C LYS A 200 -25.14 27.48 -33.03
N ASN A 201 -23.93 27.62 -32.48
CA ASN A 201 -23.29 26.64 -31.60
C ASN A 201 -22.92 27.32 -30.28
N PRO A 202 -23.89 27.50 -29.36
CA PRO A 202 -23.66 28.19 -28.09
C PRO A 202 -22.86 27.35 -27.09
N SER A 203 -22.77 26.04 -27.32
CA SER A 203 -22.04 25.07 -26.50
C SER A 203 -20.78 24.58 -27.22
N PRO A 204 -19.74 24.15 -26.48
CA PRO A 204 -18.54 23.53 -27.06
C PRO A 204 -18.92 22.29 -27.88
N VAL A 205 -18.45 22.23 -29.13
CA VAL A 205 -18.62 21.10 -30.05
C VAL A 205 -17.29 20.81 -30.74
N ASP A 206 -17.02 19.54 -31.04
CA ASP A 206 -15.73 19.10 -31.56
C ASP A 206 -15.40 19.70 -32.94
N GLU A 207 -16.42 20.00 -33.77
CA GLU A 207 -16.23 20.63 -35.07
C GLU A 207 -15.73 22.08 -34.97
N ALA A 208 -15.88 22.70 -33.79
CA ALA A 208 -15.45 24.06 -33.50
C ALA A 208 -14.21 24.11 -32.59
N LEU A 209 -13.50 22.99 -32.45
CA LEU A 209 -12.28 22.86 -31.67
C LEU A 209 -11.03 23.24 -32.50
N ALA A 210 -10.15 24.02 -31.89
CA ALA A 210 -8.78 24.21 -32.34
C ALA A 210 -7.81 23.93 -31.20
N THR A 211 -6.65 23.33 -31.51
CA THR A 211 -5.62 22.99 -30.52
C THR A 211 -4.27 23.58 -30.88
N ALA A 212 -3.45 23.81 -29.86
CA ALA A 212 -2.06 24.23 -30.01
C ALA A 212 -1.19 23.55 -28.94
N PRO A 213 -0.08 22.89 -29.32
CA PRO A 213 0.79 22.21 -28.36
C PRO A 213 1.52 23.21 -27.47
N ILE A 214 1.60 22.90 -26.17
CA ILE A 214 2.38 23.69 -25.22
C ILE A 214 3.87 23.42 -25.45
N ASP A 215 4.66 24.48 -25.64
CA ASP A 215 6.11 24.39 -25.76
C ASP A 215 6.75 24.20 -24.37
N LEU A 216 7.15 22.97 -24.06
CA LEU A 216 7.77 22.62 -22.78
C LEU A 216 9.15 23.27 -22.56
N THR A 217 9.79 23.81 -23.61
CA THR A 217 11.06 24.54 -23.47
C THR A 217 10.86 25.95 -22.94
N LYS A 218 9.65 26.51 -23.10
CA LYS A 218 9.26 27.87 -22.69
C LYS A 218 8.39 27.89 -21.43
N LYS A 219 8.57 26.91 -20.53
CA LYS A 219 7.85 26.85 -19.25
C LYS A 219 8.08 28.12 -18.43
N GLY A 220 7.00 28.74 -17.97
CA GLY A 220 7.02 29.99 -17.23
C GLY A 220 7.09 31.27 -18.08
N GLU A 221 7.39 31.15 -19.37
CA GLU A 221 7.48 32.28 -20.30
C GLU A 221 6.13 32.57 -20.96
N TRP A 222 5.96 33.83 -21.40
CA TRP A 222 4.80 34.22 -22.19
C TRP A 222 4.96 33.77 -23.64
N VAL A 223 4.03 32.94 -24.11
CA VAL A 223 3.98 32.42 -25.47
C VAL A 223 2.66 32.81 -26.11
N VAL A 224 2.69 33.23 -27.38
CA VAL A 224 1.49 33.52 -28.17
C VAL A 224 1.11 32.27 -28.95
N TYR A 225 -0.07 31.74 -28.67
CA TYR A 225 -0.68 30.60 -29.35
C TYR A 225 -1.74 31.10 -30.33
N LYS A 226 -1.69 30.60 -31.57
CA LYS A 226 -2.60 31.01 -32.64
C LYS A 226 -3.49 29.85 -33.05
N PHE A 227 -4.79 30.07 -33.03
CA PHE A 227 -5.83 29.11 -33.35
C PHE A 227 -6.58 29.58 -34.59
N PRO A 228 -6.44 28.90 -35.74
CA PRO A 228 -7.21 29.25 -36.93
C PRO A 228 -8.70 28.94 -36.70
N THR A 229 -9.57 29.80 -37.21
CA THR A 229 -11.02 29.55 -37.26
C THR A 229 -11.40 29.13 -38.68
N SER A 230 -12.64 28.66 -38.87
CA SER A 230 -13.20 28.59 -40.22
C SER A 230 -13.28 30.01 -40.83
N ALA A 231 -13.10 30.13 -42.14
CA ALA A 231 -13.02 31.44 -42.79
C ALA A 231 -14.36 32.18 -42.63
N ASN A 232 -14.29 33.42 -42.14
CA ASN A 232 -15.41 34.31 -41.88
C ASN A 232 -16.44 33.79 -40.86
N GLN A 233 -15.96 33.13 -39.81
CA GLN A 233 -16.81 32.64 -38.75
C GLN A 233 -17.37 33.79 -37.90
N GLU A 234 -18.64 33.69 -37.52
CA GLU A 234 -19.24 34.58 -36.52
C GLU A 234 -18.98 34.01 -35.12
N LEU A 235 -18.46 34.83 -34.21
CA LEU A 235 -18.16 34.42 -32.82
C LEU A 235 -18.85 35.35 -31.82
N ASN A 236 -19.33 34.79 -30.72
CA ASN A 236 -19.85 35.55 -29.56
C ASN A 236 -19.24 35.07 -28.23
N GLY A 237 -18.38 34.07 -28.27
CA GLY A 237 -17.64 33.62 -27.10
C GLY A 237 -16.59 32.57 -27.47
N ILE A 238 -15.73 32.29 -26.50
CA ILE A 238 -14.66 31.31 -26.63
C ILE A 238 -14.55 30.55 -25.31
N ARG A 239 -14.61 29.21 -25.35
CA ARG A 239 -14.20 28.35 -24.24
C ARG A 239 -12.70 28.06 -24.40
N ILE A 240 -11.95 28.30 -23.33
CA ILE A 240 -10.50 28.12 -23.28
C ILE A 240 -10.20 27.04 -22.26
N ASP A 241 -9.55 25.98 -22.73
CA ASP A 241 -9.10 24.85 -21.95
C ASP A 241 -7.56 24.95 -21.90
N PRO A 242 -7.02 25.64 -20.88
CA PRO A 242 -5.63 26.08 -20.87
C PRO A 242 -4.62 24.94 -20.78
N ILE A 243 -5.02 23.79 -20.21
CA ILE A 243 -4.12 22.65 -20.04
C ILE A 243 -4.87 21.36 -19.68
N GLN A 244 -4.54 20.26 -20.34
CA GLN A 244 -5.12 18.93 -20.05
C GLN A 244 -4.36 18.17 -18.96
N GLN A 245 -4.01 18.85 -17.86
CA GLN A 245 -3.29 18.23 -16.75
C GLN A 245 -3.60 18.93 -15.43
N LYS A 246 -3.83 18.13 -14.37
CA LYS A 246 -4.00 18.58 -12.98
C LYS A 246 -2.74 19.21 -12.40
N LYS A 247 -2.92 20.14 -11.45
CA LYS A 247 -1.85 20.79 -10.67
C LYS A 247 -0.85 21.51 -11.55
N MET A 248 -1.36 22.16 -12.58
CA MET A 248 -0.60 23.05 -13.44
C MET A 248 -1.04 24.47 -13.16
N ARG A 249 -0.07 25.37 -13.07
CA ARG A 249 -0.31 26.80 -12.96
C ARG A 249 -0.22 27.42 -14.34
N TYR A 250 -1.13 28.33 -14.63
CA TYR A 250 -1.09 29.08 -15.87
C TYR A 250 -1.61 30.51 -15.65
N SER A 251 -1.26 31.38 -16.58
CA SER A 251 -1.84 32.71 -16.70
C SER A 251 -2.10 33.01 -18.17
N VAL A 252 -3.17 33.75 -18.41
CA VAL A 252 -3.45 34.37 -19.70
C VAL A 252 -3.11 35.86 -19.54
N ASP A 253 -2.42 36.45 -20.50
CA ASP A 253 -2.17 37.90 -20.55
C ASP A 253 -3.26 38.56 -21.39
N THR A 254 -3.43 38.06 -22.63
CA THR A 254 -4.31 38.65 -23.63
C THR A 254 -5.02 37.62 -24.49
N LEU A 255 -6.26 37.91 -24.88
CA LEU A 255 -7.04 37.23 -25.92
C LEU A 255 -7.31 38.22 -27.05
N ARG A 256 -7.01 37.85 -28.29
CA ARG A 256 -7.32 38.63 -29.50
C ARG A 256 -8.07 37.79 -30.52
N VAL A 257 -9.10 38.36 -31.14
CA VAL A 257 -9.76 37.80 -32.31
C VAL A 257 -9.38 38.65 -33.51
N LEU A 258 -8.90 38.01 -34.57
CA LEU A 258 -8.36 38.67 -35.76
C LEU A 258 -9.18 38.29 -37.00
N ASN A 259 -9.30 39.22 -37.93
CA ASN A 259 -9.83 38.95 -39.27
C ASN A 259 -8.72 38.45 -40.22
N SER A 260 -9.11 38.08 -41.45
CA SER A 260 -8.20 37.56 -42.48
C SER A 260 -7.09 38.52 -42.90
N LYS A 261 -7.24 39.83 -42.61
CA LYS A 261 -6.23 40.88 -42.84
C LYS A 261 -5.32 41.11 -41.63
N GLY A 262 -5.51 40.37 -40.53
CA GLY A 262 -4.79 40.54 -39.27
C GLY A 262 -5.25 41.73 -38.43
N SER A 263 -6.40 42.35 -38.74
CA SER A 263 -6.98 43.41 -37.92
C SER A 263 -7.70 42.83 -36.70
N VAL A 264 -7.54 43.49 -35.55
CA VAL A 264 -8.18 43.10 -34.29
C VAL A 264 -9.67 43.42 -34.32
N LEU A 265 -10.49 42.37 -34.21
CA LEU A 265 -11.94 42.44 -34.07
C LEU A 265 -12.38 42.52 -32.61
N PHE A 266 -11.60 41.90 -31.72
CA PHE A 266 -11.83 41.90 -30.29
C PHE A 266 -10.50 41.71 -29.55
N GLU A 267 -10.32 42.41 -28.44
CA GLU A 267 -9.15 42.27 -27.56
C GLU A 267 -9.58 42.34 -26.10
N ARG A 268 -8.97 41.48 -25.28
CA ARG A 268 -9.18 41.47 -23.82
C ARG A 268 -7.89 41.14 -23.07
N ASP A 269 -7.62 41.92 -22.04
CA ASP A 269 -6.58 41.64 -21.05
C ASP A 269 -7.12 40.89 -19.84
N PHE A 270 -6.30 39.99 -19.29
CA PHE A 270 -6.63 39.19 -18.10
C PHE A 270 -5.83 39.68 -16.89
N ARG A 271 -6.26 40.82 -16.34
CA ARG A 271 -5.64 41.45 -15.18
C ARG A 271 -6.64 41.62 -14.05
N LEU A 272 -6.12 41.61 -12.82
CA LEU A 272 -6.89 41.96 -11.64
C LEU A 272 -7.08 43.48 -11.59
N ASP A 273 -8.30 43.93 -11.29
CA ASP A 273 -8.61 45.33 -11.01
C ASP A 273 -8.25 45.71 -9.56
N GLU A 274 -8.57 46.94 -9.15
CA GLU A 274 -8.34 47.43 -7.78
C GLU A 274 -9.15 46.66 -6.73
N THR A 275 -10.25 46.00 -7.13
CA THR A 275 -11.06 45.15 -6.27
C THR A 275 -10.52 43.72 -6.16
N LEU A 276 -9.37 43.44 -6.80
CA LEU A 276 -8.76 42.11 -6.92
C LEU A 276 -9.68 41.09 -7.62
N LEU A 277 -10.61 41.58 -8.44
CA LEU A 277 -11.43 40.76 -9.31
C LEU A 277 -10.92 40.86 -10.75
N PRO A 278 -11.22 39.88 -11.62
CA PRO A 278 -10.93 40.01 -13.03
C PRO A 278 -11.57 41.28 -13.61
N LYS A 279 -10.80 42.06 -14.36
CA LYS A 279 -11.35 43.19 -15.12
C LYS A 279 -12.47 42.70 -16.04
N ASP A 280 -13.59 43.44 -16.07
CA ASP A 280 -14.83 43.05 -16.77
C ASP A 280 -15.39 41.69 -16.31
N LYS A 281 -15.44 41.45 -14.98
CA LYS A 281 -15.89 40.20 -14.37
C LYS A 281 -17.24 39.68 -14.90
N ASP A 282 -18.15 40.58 -15.27
CA ASP A 282 -19.49 40.23 -15.76
C ASP A 282 -19.48 39.58 -17.16
N LYS A 283 -18.33 39.59 -17.84
CA LYS A 283 -18.13 38.96 -19.16
C LYS A 283 -17.45 37.60 -19.09
N PHE A 284 -17.21 37.05 -17.90
CA PHE A 284 -16.76 35.67 -17.74
C PHE A 284 -17.99 34.75 -17.64
N GLY A 285 -17.95 33.66 -18.41
CA GLY A 285 -18.91 32.58 -18.30
C GLY A 285 -18.52 31.59 -17.21
N GLN A 286 -18.88 30.33 -17.43
CA GLN A 286 -18.55 29.24 -16.51
C GLN A 286 -17.02 29.06 -16.38
N ILE A 287 -16.57 28.78 -15.16
CA ILE A 287 -15.21 28.38 -14.79
C ILE A 287 -15.32 27.00 -14.16
N SER A 288 -14.56 26.03 -14.64
CA SER A 288 -14.57 24.65 -14.15
C SER A 288 -13.16 24.19 -13.80
N ASP A 289 -13.04 23.32 -12.78
CA ASP A 289 -11.82 22.60 -12.43
C ASP A 289 -10.56 23.46 -12.25
N MET A 290 -10.74 24.70 -11.80
CA MET A 290 -9.66 25.68 -11.64
C MET A 290 -9.89 26.53 -10.39
N LYS A 291 -8.79 26.93 -9.75
CA LYS A 291 -8.79 27.89 -8.63
C LYS A 291 -7.79 29.00 -8.90
N THR A 292 -7.94 30.11 -8.19
CA THR A 292 -6.93 31.18 -8.21
C THR A 292 -5.60 30.69 -7.64
N GLY A 293 -4.51 31.05 -8.31
CA GLY A 293 -3.14 30.77 -7.93
C GLY A 293 -2.42 32.03 -7.46
N GLY A 294 -1.30 31.86 -6.74
CA GLY A 294 -0.42 32.96 -6.37
C GLY A 294 -1.02 33.94 -5.34
N LYS A 295 -0.34 35.08 -5.14
CA LYS A 295 -0.83 36.19 -4.31
C LYS A 295 -1.40 37.27 -5.23
N ALA A 296 -2.70 37.54 -5.13
CA ALA A 296 -3.38 38.57 -5.90
C ALA A 296 -2.80 39.97 -5.61
N LYS A 297 -2.54 40.74 -6.67
CA LYS A 297 -2.18 42.16 -6.61
C LYS A 297 -2.92 42.91 -7.71
N ALA A 298 -3.37 44.13 -7.43
CA ALA A 298 -4.00 44.97 -8.45
C ALA A 298 -3.06 45.16 -9.66
N GLY A 299 -3.61 45.06 -10.87
CA GLY A 299 -2.87 45.16 -12.13
C GLY A 299 -2.03 43.93 -12.52
N SER A 300 -1.91 42.93 -11.65
CA SER A 300 -1.17 41.70 -11.97
C SER A 300 -1.97 40.79 -12.90
N PRO A 301 -1.28 39.95 -13.71
CA PRO A 301 -1.93 38.87 -14.43
C PRO A 301 -2.71 37.96 -13.47
N ILE A 302 -3.80 37.39 -13.96
CA ILE A 302 -4.57 36.40 -13.21
C ILE A 302 -3.78 35.08 -13.27
N GLU A 303 -3.35 34.59 -12.10
CA GLU A 303 -2.77 33.25 -11.95
C GLU A 303 -3.87 32.27 -11.59
N MET A 304 -3.90 31.13 -12.28
CA MET A 304 -4.85 30.05 -12.06
C MET A 304 -4.12 28.72 -11.91
N GLU A 305 -4.72 27.79 -11.18
CA GLU A 305 -4.23 26.42 -11.02
C GLU A 305 -5.33 25.42 -11.40
N SER A 306 -5.00 24.45 -12.24
CA SER A 306 -5.90 23.33 -12.57
C SER A 306 -6.05 22.37 -11.39
N THR A 307 -7.29 22.09 -11.00
CA THR A 307 -7.63 21.19 -9.88
C THR A 307 -8.25 19.87 -10.33
N GLY A 308 -8.94 19.88 -11.47
CA GLY A 308 -9.66 18.71 -11.99
C GLY A 308 -9.17 18.26 -13.37
N ASN A 309 -9.97 17.41 -14.02
CA ASN A 309 -9.60 16.77 -15.29
C ASN A 309 -10.03 17.59 -16.51
N ASP A 310 -10.94 18.55 -16.33
CA ASP A 310 -11.47 19.39 -17.40
C ASP A 310 -11.38 20.89 -17.02
N PRO A 311 -10.18 21.45 -16.82
CA PRO A 311 -10.03 22.85 -16.47
C PRO A 311 -10.38 23.72 -17.68
N TYR A 312 -11.41 24.55 -17.55
CA TYR A 312 -11.79 25.52 -18.59
C TYR A 312 -12.43 26.79 -18.02
N PHE A 313 -12.38 27.86 -18.81
CA PHE A 313 -13.22 29.04 -18.60
C PHE A 313 -13.78 29.55 -19.93
N ILE A 314 -14.93 30.21 -19.85
CA ILE A 314 -15.59 30.80 -21.02
C ILE A 314 -15.47 32.33 -20.98
N VAL A 315 -15.17 32.93 -22.12
CA VAL A 315 -15.17 34.38 -22.31
C VAL A 315 -16.24 34.72 -23.33
N TYR A 316 -17.24 35.51 -22.91
CA TYR A 316 -18.29 36.00 -23.81
C TYR A 316 -17.99 37.44 -24.24
N PHE A 317 -18.37 37.76 -25.48
CA PHE A 317 -18.22 39.10 -26.05
C PHE A 317 -19.29 39.38 -27.10
N SER A 318 -19.46 40.66 -27.45
CA SER A 318 -20.39 41.07 -28.51
C SER A 318 -20.04 40.41 -29.84
N LYS A 319 -21.05 40.01 -30.60
CA LYS A 319 -20.89 39.30 -31.87
C LYS A 319 -19.86 39.96 -32.79
N VAL A 320 -18.81 39.21 -33.14
CA VAL A 320 -17.82 39.60 -34.15
C VAL A 320 -18.08 38.80 -35.42
N LYS A 321 -17.92 39.46 -36.57
CA LYS A 321 -18.02 38.85 -37.90
C LYS A 321 -16.64 38.78 -38.52
N ASP A 322 -16.48 37.91 -39.51
CA ASP A 322 -15.24 37.79 -40.30
C ASP A 322 -14.01 37.35 -39.50
N ALA A 323 -14.19 36.57 -38.41
CA ALA A 323 -13.08 36.01 -37.66
C ALA A 323 -12.33 34.96 -38.49
N SER A 324 -10.99 35.02 -38.49
CA SER A 324 -10.12 34.05 -39.14
C SER A 324 -9.12 33.37 -38.19
N SER A 325 -8.79 34.03 -37.07
CA SER A 325 -7.93 33.42 -36.06
C SER A 325 -8.11 34.04 -34.69
N VAL A 326 -7.82 33.25 -33.66
CA VAL A 326 -7.74 33.67 -32.27
C VAL A 326 -6.29 33.56 -31.79
N GLU A 327 -5.82 34.57 -31.07
CA GLU A 327 -4.51 34.56 -30.42
C GLU A 327 -4.68 34.61 -28.90
N LEU A 328 -4.00 33.69 -28.21
CA LEU A 328 -3.92 33.64 -26.75
C LEU A 328 -2.46 33.79 -26.34
N LYS A 329 -2.16 34.82 -25.56
CA LYS A 329 -0.84 34.98 -24.92
C LYS A 329 -0.89 34.36 -23.54
N MET A 330 -0.19 33.25 -23.34
CA MET A 330 -0.28 32.43 -22.13
C MET A 330 1.08 31.97 -21.64
N ARG A 331 1.16 31.66 -20.35
CA ARG A 331 2.31 31.00 -19.73
C ARG A 331 1.86 29.85 -18.85
N HIS A 332 2.64 28.78 -18.80
CA HIS A 332 2.32 27.56 -18.06
C HIS A 332 3.51 27.10 -17.21
N LEU A 333 3.26 26.54 -16.04
CA LEU A 333 4.26 25.99 -15.12
C LEU A 333 3.64 24.89 -14.25
N GLU A 334 4.46 24.06 -13.60
CA GLU A 334 3.97 23.18 -12.54
C GLU A 334 3.46 24.00 -11.33
N ALA A 335 2.34 23.59 -10.71
CA ALA A 335 1.70 24.40 -9.65
C ALA A 335 2.55 24.65 -8.40
N HIS A 336 3.49 23.75 -8.13
CA HIS A 336 4.42 23.85 -6.99
C HIS A 336 5.57 24.84 -7.24
N LYS A 337 5.72 25.36 -8.46
CA LYS A 337 6.67 26.40 -8.81
C LYS A 337 5.98 27.77 -8.88
N LYS A 338 6.76 28.84 -9.05
CA LYS A 338 6.27 30.22 -9.15
C LYS A 338 6.74 30.83 -10.47
N PHE A 339 5.91 31.67 -11.08
CA PHE A 339 6.38 32.50 -12.18
C PHE A 339 7.41 33.50 -11.66
N THR A 340 8.51 33.63 -12.38
CA THR A 340 9.47 34.72 -12.21
C THR A 340 8.96 35.93 -12.98
N ASN A 341 9.02 37.11 -12.36
CA ASN A 341 8.61 38.37 -12.98
C ASN A 341 9.71 38.93 -13.87
#